data_AF-A0A485B4F9-F1
#
_entry.id   AF-A0A485B4F9-F1
#
_cell.length_a   1.000
_cell.length_b   1.000
_cell.length_c   1.000
_cell.angle_alpha   90.00
_cell.angle_beta   90.00
_cell.angle_gamma   90.00
#
_symmetry.space_group_name_H-M   'P 1'
#
loop_
_entity.id
_entity.type
_entity.pdbx_description
1 polymer ?
#
loop_
_entity_poly.entity_id
_entity_poly.type
_entity_poly.pdbx_seq_one_letter_code
_entity_poly.pdbx_strand_id
1 'polypeptide(L)'
;MGLGKWQHIEALGKLPAVDARWQAKFGRSMTAEDIDTIYATFMPLQIAKVVDFSAPIAGVVDTIAALRADSIKIGSCSGYPRAVMEKLVPAAAQHGYAPDHWVATDDLAAGGRPGPWMALQNVIALGVDSVAHCVKVDDAAPGIAEGLNAGMWSVGSGAIRQ
;
A
#
# COMPACT_ATOMS: atom_id res chain seq x y z
N MET A 1 0.84 -2.38 -8.94
CA MET A 1 0.28 -1.41 -7.98
C MET A 1 1.20 -1.40 -6.75
N GLY A 2 1.64 -0.26 -6.22
CA GLY A 2 2.52 -0.28 -5.03
C GLY A 2 3.49 0.90 -4.91
N LEU A 3 3.68 1.68 -5.98
CA LEU A 3 4.32 2.99 -5.87
C LEU A 3 3.38 3.98 -5.16
N GLY A 4 3.94 4.95 -4.44
CA GLY A 4 3.18 6.09 -3.92
C GLY A 4 2.42 6.79 -5.03
N LYS A 5 1.28 7.40 -4.70
CA LYS A 5 0.33 7.85 -5.72
C LYS A 5 0.89 8.93 -6.64
N TRP A 6 1.76 9.78 -6.10
CA TRP A 6 2.52 10.76 -6.88
C TRP A 6 3.39 10.05 -7.94
N GLN A 7 4.20 9.07 -7.54
CA GLN A 7 5.06 8.30 -8.46
C GLN A 7 4.22 7.51 -9.47
N HIS A 8 3.01 7.07 -9.09
CA HIS A 8 2.10 6.42 -10.01
C HIS A 8 1.55 7.39 -11.07
N ILE A 9 1.17 8.61 -10.69
CA ILE A 9 0.76 9.64 -11.66
C ILE A 9 1.93 9.98 -12.58
N GLU A 10 3.13 10.14 -12.05
CA GLU A 10 4.34 10.37 -12.84
C GLU A 10 4.60 9.24 -13.85
N ALA A 11 4.52 7.99 -13.40
CA ALA A 11 4.71 6.82 -14.26
C ALA A 11 3.65 6.74 -15.37
N LEU A 12 2.39 7.06 -15.05
CA LEU A 12 1.31 7.14 -16.04
C LEU A 12 1.55 8.27 -17.04
N GLY A 13 1.99 9.44 -16.58
CA GLY A 13 2.32 10.58 -17.43
C GLY A 13 3.44 10.28 -18.43
N LYS A 14 4.37 9.38 -18.09
CA LYS A 14 5.47 8.92 -18.96
C LYS A 14 5.07 7.86 -19.99
N LEU A 15 3.84 7.31 -19.93
CA LEU A 15 3.37 6.37 -20.94
C LEU A 15 3.17 7.11 -22.28
N PRO A 16 3.71 6.62 -23.42
CA PRO A 16 3.67 7.35 -24.69
C PRO A 16 2.26 7.78 -25.13
N ALA A 17 1.26 6.91 -24.92
CA ALA A 17 -0.13 7.21 -25.25
C ALA A 17 -0.75 8.28 -24.34
N VAL A 18 -0.34 8.35 -23.06
CA VAL A 18 -0.83 9.36 -22.11
C VAL A 18 -0.15 10.70 -22.39
N ASP A 19 1.16 10.71 -22.56
CA ASP A 19 1.92 11.92 -22.88
C ASP A 19 1.45 12.55 -24.19
N ALA A 20 1.23 11.76 -25.26
CA ALA A 20 0.70 12.26 -26.53
C ALA A 20 -0.68 12.94 -26.36
N ARG A 21 -1.57 12.34 -25.56
CA ARG A 21 -2.90 12.92 -25.27
C ARG A 21 -2.80 14.18 -24.42
N TRP A 22 -1.85 14.21 -23.48
CA TRP A 22 -1.58 15.37 -22.63
C TRP A 22 -1.04 16.54 -23.46
N GLN A 23 -0.02 16.30 -24.28
CA GLN A 23 0.54 17.28 -25.22
C GLN A 23 -0.54 17.82 -26.18
N ALA A 24 -1.41 16.96 -26.73
CA ALA A 24 -2.49 17.40 -27.61
C ALA A 24 -3.50 18.34 -26.91
N LYS A 25 -3.65 18.24 -25.58
CA LYS A 25 -4.58 19.07 -24.80
C LYS A 25 -3.93 20.34 -24.25
N PHE A 26 -2.68 20.26 -23.80
CA PHE A 26 -1.99 21.31 -23.03
C PHE A 26 -0.76 21.89 -23.73
N GLY A 27 -0.36 21.37 -24.89
CA GLY A 27 0.74 21.88 -25.71
C GLY A 27 2.16 21.59 -25.22
N ARG A 28 2.30 20.83 -24.12
CA ARG A 28 3.58 20.43 -23.50
C ARG A 28 3.42 19.11 -22.76
N SER A 29 4.51 18.41 -22.46
CA SER A 29 4.50 17.25 -21.56
C SER A 29 4.17 17.64 -20.12
N MET A 30 3.74 16.65 -19.33
CA MET A 30 3.41 16.83 -17.91
C MET A 30 4.64 17.24 -17.10
N THR A 31 4.49 18.26 -16.26
CA THR A 31 5.53 18.73 -15.32
C THR A 31 5.27 18.22 -13.91
N ALA A 32 6.25 18.37 -13.01
CA ALA A 32 6.07 18.06 -11.60
C ALA A 32 4.88 18.84 -10.97
N GLU A 33 4.70 20.10 -11.35
CA GLU A 33 3.59 20.95 -10.87
C GLU A 33 2.22 20.43 -11.33
N ASP A 34 2.11 19.88 -12.53
CA ASP A 34 0.87 19.23 -12.98
C ASP A 34 0.58 17.98 -12.14
N ILE A 35 1.61 17.19 -11.84
CA ILE A 35 1.48 15.98 -11.01
C ILE A 35 1.02 16.37 -9.60
N ASP A 36 1.61 17.42 -9.02
CA ASP A 36 1.20 17.96 -7.72
C ASP A 36 -0.26 18.41 -7.74
N THR A 37 -0.68 19.11 -8.79
CA THR A 37 -2.06 19.58 -8.96
C THR A 37 -3.04 18.41 -9.07
N ILE A 38 -2.72 17.40 -9.88
CA ILE A 38 -3.53 16.18 -10.01
C ILE A 38 -3.60 15.46 -8.66
N TYR A 39 -2.47 15.29 -7.98
CA TYR A 39 -2.40 14.64 -6.67
C TYR A 39 -3.25 15.37 -5.63
N ALA A 40 -3.10 16.70 -5.52
CA ALA A 40 -3.87 17.53 -4.59
C ALA A 40 -5.38 17.48 -4.87
N THR A 41 -5.78 17.44 -6.14
CA THR A 41 -7.20 17.31 -6.54
C THR A 41 -7.74 15.92 -6.24
N PHE A 42 -6.91 14.90 -6.41
CA PHE A 42 -7.30 13.51 -6.31
C PHE A 42 -7.40 13.04 -4.84
N MET A 43 -6.56 13.56 -3.94
CA MET A 43 -6.48 13.14 -2.55
C MET A 43 -7.82 13.23 -1.77
N PRO A 44 -8.56 14.36 -1.81
CA PRO A 44 -9.87 14.44 -1.16
C PRO A 44 -10.87 13.42 -1.69
N LEU A 45 -10.87 13.18 -3.01
CA LEU A 45 -11.76 12.21 -3.66
C LEU A 45 -11.46 10.78 -3.21
N GLN A 46 -10.17 10.44 -3.09
CA GLN A 46 -9.78 9.13 -2.57
C GLN A 46 -10.16 8.96 -1.12
N ILE A 47 -9.94 9.96 -0.27
CA ILE A 47 -10.31 9.89 1.14
C ILE A 47 -11.82 9.67 1.27
N ALA A 48 -12.63 10.38 0.50
CA ALA A 48 -14.08 10.22 0.49
C ALA A 48 -14.53 8.81 0.05
N LYS A 49 -13.76 8.15 -0.83
CA LYS A 49 -14.13 6.85 -1.40
C LYS A 49 -13.49 5.64 -0.74
N VAL A 50 -12.36 5.79 -0.05
CA VAL A 50 -11.62 4.63 0.50
C VAL A 50 -12.45 3.85 1.53
N VAL A 51 -13.32 4.55 2.27
CA VAL A 51 -14.20 3.96 3.28
C VAL A 51 -15.24 3.05 2.63
N ASP A 52 -15.76 3.41 1.45
CA ASP A 52 -16.73 2.61 0.69
C ASP A 52 -16.15 1.24 0.28
N PHE A 53 -14.82 1.12 0.21
CA PHE A 53 -14.08 -0.10 -0.16
C PHE A 53 -13.25 -0.67 1.00
N SER A 54 -13.71 -0.47 2.25
CA SER A 54 -12.99 -0.89 3.46
C SER A 54 -13.32 -2.31 3.94
N ALA A 55 -14.31 -2.98 3.35
CA ALA A 55 -14.67 -4.34 3.70
C ALA A 55 -13.53 -5.33 3.40
N PRO A 56 -13.08 -6.15 4.36
CA PRO A 56 -12.07 -7.17 4.13
C PRO A 56 -12.51 -8.18 3.09
N ILE A 57 -11.54 -8.73 2.36
CA ILE A 57 -11.76 -9.86 1.45
C ILE A 57 -12.30 -11.05 2.27
N ALA A 58 -13.21 -11.83 1.69
CA ALA A 58 -13.78 -13.01 2.32
C ALA A 58 -12.69 -13.95 2.87
N GLY A 59 -12.87 -14.43 4.11
CA GLY A 59 -11.93 -15.30 4.80
C GLY A 59 -10.74 -14.59 5.48
N VAL A 60 -10.49 -13.30 5.21
CA VAL A 60 -9.37 -12.56 5.85
C VAL A 60 -9.58 -12.46 7.36
N VAL A 61 -10.77 -12.11 7.82
CA VAL A 61 -11.04 -11.93 9.26
C VAL A 61 -10.82 -13.25 10.02
N ASP A 62 -11.34 -14.35 9.51
CA ASP A 62 -11.17 -15.68 10.10
C ASP A 62 -9.70 -16.13 10.09
N THR A 63 -8.99 -15.86 8.99
CA THR A 63 -7.56 -16.17 8.86
C THR A 63 -6.74 -15.40 9.91
N ILE A 64 -7.00 -14.10 10.06
CA ILE A 64 -6.33 -13.26 11.06
C ILE A 64 -6.65 -13.74 12.48
N ALA A 65 -7.89 -14.15 12.75
CA ALA A 65 -8.28 -14.71 14.04
C ALA A 65 -7.52 -16.00 14.35
N ALA A 66 -7.39 -16.92 13.38
CA ALA A 66 -6.62 -18.16 13.52
C ALA A 66 -5.13 -17.88 13.79
N LEU A 67 -4.51 -16.97 13.02
CA LEU A 67 -3.11 -16.57 13.23
C LEU A 67 -2.90 -15.99 14.64
N ARG A 68 -3.83 -15.18 15.13
CA ARG A 68 -3.77 -14.62 16.49
C ARG A 68 -3.90 -15.69 17.56
N ALA A 69 -4.71 -16.73 17.34
CA ALA A 69 -4.82 -17.87 18.27
C ALA A 69 -3.48 -18.60 18.42
N ASP A 70 -2.66 -18.62 17.36
CA ASP A 70 -1.30 -19.16 17.34
C ASP A 70 -0.23 -18.13 17.78
N SER A 71 -0.65 -17.03 18.42
CA SER A 71 0.24 -15.94 18.89
C SER A 71 1.06 -15.25 17.79
N ILE A 72 0.58 -15.28 16.54
CA ILE A 72 1.20 -14.57 15.42
C ILE A 72 0.75 -13.11 15.41
N LYS A 73 1.73 -12.20 15.39
CA LYS A 73 1.52 -10.74 15.32
C LYS A 73 1.19 -10.31 13.89
N ILE A 74 0.32 -9.31 13.75
CA ILE A 74 -0.19 -8.87 12.45
C ILE A 74 0.30 -7.45 12.14
N GLY A 75 1.28 -7.33 11.25
CA GLY A 75 1.73 -6.05 10.68
C GLY A 75 1.08 -5.75 9.33
N SER A 76 1.02 -4.47 8.96
CA SER A 76 0.52 -4.04 7.67
C SER A 76 1.38 -2.94 7.06
N CYS A 77 1.53 -2.98 5.74
CA CYS A 77 2.20 -1.97 4.93
C CYS A 77 1.21 -1.51 3.88
N SER A 78 1.06 -0.20 3.68
CA SER A 78 0.10 0.34 2.70
C SER A 78 0.76 1.29 1.72
N GLY A 79 0.38 1.16 0.44
CA GLY A 79 0.71 2.16 -0.58
C GLY A 79 -0.11 3.46 -0.46
N TYR A 80 -1.08 3.51 0.46
CA TYR A 80 -1.80 4.74 0.77
C TYR A 80 -1.00 5.63 1.73
N PRO A 81 -1.10 6.97 1.54
CA PRO A 81 -0.54 7.92 2.49
C PRO A 81 -1.33 7.92 3.81
N ARG A 82 -0.71 8.42 4.88
CA ARG A 82 -1.26 8.44 6.24
C ARG A 82 -2.66 9.02 6.30
N ALA A 83 -2.90 10.15 5.62
CA ALA A 83 -4.20 10.81 5.59
C ALA A 83 -5.34 9.90 5.06
N VAL A 84 -5.03 8.95 4.18
CA VAL A 84 -5.98 7.96 3.66
C VAL A 84 -6.11 6.80 4.64
N MET A 85 -4.99 6.29 5.18
CA MET A 85 -4.99 5.21 6.16
C MET A 85 -5.75 5.55 7.44
N GLU A 86 -5.66 6.80 7.91
CA GLU A 86 -6.39 7.29 9.09
C GLU A 86 -7.92 7.25 8.92
N LYS A 87 -8.42 7.15 7.68
CA LYS A 87 -9.85 6.93 7.40
C LYS A 87 -10.15 5.46 7.13
N LEU A 88 -9.27 4.76 6.43
CA LEU A 88 -9.46 3.34 6.09
C LEU A 88 -9.37 2.43 7.31
N VAL A 89 -8.38 2.61 8.18
CA VAL A 89 -8.15 1.75 9.35
C VAL A 89 -9.37 1.65 10.27
N PRO A 90 -9.99 2.76 10.72
CA PRO A 90 -11.18 2.66 11.56
C PRO A 90 -12.38 2.03 10.83
N ALA A 91 -12.51 2.25 9.51
CA ALA A 91 -13.58 1.64 8.73
C ALA A 91 -13.39 0.12 8.59
N ALA A 92 -12.19 -0.35 8.28
CA ALA A 92 -11.88 -1.78 8.21
C ALA A 92 -12.04 -2.47 9.58
N ALA A 93 -11.76 -1.76 10.68
CA ALA A 93 -11.97 -2.26 12.03
C ALA A 93 -13.47 -2.50 12.34
N GLN A 94 -14.39 -1.68 11.81
CA GLN A 94 -15.83 -1.92 11.93
C GLN A 94 -16.26 -3.22 11.22
N HIS A 95 -15.47 -3.69 10.26
CA HIS A 95 -15.65 -4.97 9.58
C HIS A 95 -14.82 -6.12 10.20
N GLY A 96 -14.20 -5.92 11.37
CA GLY A 96 -13.48 -6.96 12.09
C GLY A 96 -12.01 -7.14 11.72
N TYR A 97 -11.43 -6.25 10.89
CA TYR A 97 -10.00 -6.29 10.56
C TYR A 97 -9.23 -5.14 11.22
N ALA A 98 -8.33 -5.47 12.14
CA ALA A 98 -7.41 -4.53 12.77
C ALA A 98 -6.01 -5.18 12.94
N PRO A 99 -4.97 -4.71 12.22
CA PRO A 99 -3.60 -5.15 12.45
C PRO A 99 -3.06 -4.56 13.77
N ASP A 100 -2.04 -5.20 14.34
CA ASP A 100 -1.34 -4.73 15.55
C ASP A 100 -0.52 -3.46 15.28
N HIS A 101 0.02 -3.36 14.07
CA HIS A 101 0.71 -2.18 13.59
C HIS A 101 0.51 -2.01 12.08
N TRP A 102 0.51 -0.77 11.62
CA TRP A 102 0.45 -0.45 10.21
C TRP A 102 1.34 0.75 9.89
N VAL A 103 1.90 0.74 8.68
CA VAL A 103 2.77 1.79 8.16
C VAL A 103 2.22 2.26 6.80
N ALA A 104 2.04 3.57 6.66
CA ALA A 104 1.65 4.23 5.42
C ALA A 104 2.86 4.60 4.56
N THR A 105 2.64 4.82 3.27
CA THR A 105 3.73 5.01 2.29
C THR A 105 4.60 6.26 2.53
N ASP A 106 4.09 7.23 3.30
CA ASP A 106 4.71 8.52 3.59
C ASP A 106 5.14 8.66 5.06
N ASP A 107 5.08 7.58 5.84
CA ASP A 107 5.49 7.57 7.25
C ASP A 107 7.01 7.66 7.44
N LEU A 108 7.77 7.19 6.45
CA LEU A 108 9.22 7.03 6.54
C LEU A 108 9.92 7.88 5.49
N ALA A 109 10.94 8.64 5.90
CA ALA A 109 11.71 9.51 5.01
C ALA A 109 12.40 8.75 3.86
N ALA A 110 12.73 7.48 4.06
CA ALA A 110 13.33 6.62 3.04
C ALA A 110 12.33 6.20 1.93
N GLY A 111 11.04 6.49 2.10
CA GLY A 111 9.96 6.16 1.18
C GLY A 111 9.26 4.84 1.48
N GLY A 112 8.47 4.37 0.52
CA GLY A 112 7.73 3.10 0.59
C GLY A 112 8.31 2.02 -0.34
N ARG A 113 7.41 1.20 -0.88
CA ARG A 113 7.74 0.12 -1.82
C ARG A 113 8.43 0.65 -3.09
N PRO A 114 9.35 -0.12 -3.70
CA PRO A 114 9.76 -1.48 -3.33
C PRO A 114 10.83 -1.53 -2.24
N GLY A 115 11.17 -0.41 -1.60
CA GLY A 115 12.11 -0.41 -0.46
C GLY A 115 11.58 -1.23 0.72
N PRO A 116 12.45 -1.80 1.57
CA PRO A 116 12.05 -2.69 2.65
C PRO A 116 11.51 -1.96 3.89
N TRP A 117 11.47 -0.62 3.86
CA TRP A 117 11.40 0.23 5.04
C TRP A 117 10.15 0.02 5.88
N MET A 118 8.97 -0.07 5.26
CA MET A 118 7.71 -0.28 6.00
C MET A 118 7.64 -1.67 6.63
N ALA A 119 8.18 -2.68 5.95
CA ALA A 119 8.24 -4.04 6.47
C ALA A 119 9.20 -4.12 7.67
N LEU A 120 10.38 -3.49 7.59
CA LEU A 120 11.33 -3.41 8.69
C LEU A 120 10.80 -2.58 9.86
N GLN A 121 10.03 -1.52 9.60
CA GLN A 121 9.37 -0.75 10.65
C GLN A 121 8.34 -1.59 11.42
N ASN A 122 7.62 -2.48 10.74
CA ASN A 122 6.75 -3.45 11.41
C ASN A 122 7.53 -4.44 12.28
N VAL A 123 8.70 -4.92 11.84
CA VAL A 123 9.58 -5.79 12.66
C VAL A 123 9.96 -5.11 13.96
N ILE A 124 10.37 -3.83 13.88
CA ILE A 124 10.75 -3.03 15.04
C ILE A 124 9.54 -2.82 15.97
N ALA A 125 8.42 -2.33 15.42
CA ALA A 125 7.24 -1.98 16.21
C ALA A 125 6.59 -3.20 16.88
N LEU A 126 6.60 -4.36 16.21
CA LEU A 126 6.04 -5.60 16.72
C LEU A 126 7.04 -6.39 17.57
N GLY A 127 8.30 -5.95 17.67
CA GLY A 127 9.34 -6.63 18.45
C GLY A 127 9.58 -8.05 17.95
N VAL A 128 9.77 -8.21 16.65
CA VAL A 128 10.20 -9.49 16.05
C VAL A 128 11.73 -9.53 16.01
N ASP A 129 12.30 -10.64 16.45
CA ASP A 129 13.74 -10.83 16.67
C ASP A 129 14.52 -11.15 15.39
N SER A 130 13.84 -11.65 14.35
CA SER A 130 14.45 -11.98 13.06
C SER A 130 13.48 -11.77 11.90
N VAL A 131 13.96 -11.16 10.81
CA VAL A 131 13.18 -11.03 9.56
C VAL A 131 12.81 -12.39 8.95
N ALA A 132 13.57 -13.45 9.26
CA ALA A 132 13.26 -14.81 8.82
C ALA A 132 12.01 -15.39 9.50
N HIS A 133 11.55 -14.80 10.60
CA HIS A 133 10.28 -15.14 11.27
C HIS A 133 9.08 -14.37 10.70
N CYS A 134 9.29 -13.54 9.68
CA CYS A 134 8.23 -12.74 9.06
C CYS A 134 7.80 -13.32 7.71
N VAL A 135 6.49 -13.27 7.45
CA VAL A 135 5.90 -13.56 6.14
C VAL A 135 5.25 -12.28 5.60
N LYS A 136 5.75 -11.81 4.46
CA LYS A 136 5.14 -10.72 3.69
C LYS A 136 4.16 -11.30 2.69
N VAL A 137 2.89 -10.93 2.82
CA VAL A 137 1.84 -11.24 1.83
C VAL A 137 1.52 -9.96 1.03
N ASP A 138 1.41 -10.07 -0.29
CA ASP A 138 1.02 -8.95 -1.15
C ASP A 138 0.40 -9.42 -2.47
N ASP A 139 -0.48 -8.61 -3.05
CA ASP A 139 -1.14 -8.88 -4.33
C ASP A 139 -0.41 -8.24 -5.52
N ALA A 140 0.66 -7.47 -5.27
CA ALA A 140 1.36 -6.75 -6.31
C ALA A 140 2.88 -6.86 -6.25
N ALA A 141 3.51 -6.84 -7.42
CA ALA A 141 4.96 -7.00 -7.58
C ALA A 141 5.82 -6.06 -6.70
N PRO A 142 5.51 -4.76 -6.52
CA PRO A 142 6.29 -3.90 -5.63
C PRO A 142 6.22 -4.32 -4.15
N GLY A 143 5.09 -4.88 -3.70
CA GLY A 143 4.95 -5.35 -2.32
C GLY A 143 5.60 -6.72 -2.09
N ILE A 144 5.66 -7.57 -3.12
CA ILE A 144 6.51 -8.77 -3.11
C ILE A 144 7.99 -8.38 -3.07
N ALA A 145 8.40 -7.40 -3.87
CA ALA A 145 9.75 -6.87 -3.85
C ALA A 145 10.13 -6.27 -2.48
N GLU A 146 9.20 -5.57 -1.81
CA GLU A 146 9.40 -5.07 -0.44
C GLU A 146 9.73 -6.21 0.55
N GLY A 147 9.00 -7.33 0.51
CA GLY A 147 9.27 -8.49 1.35
C GLY A 147 10.63 -9.13 1.07
N LEU A 148 10.95 -9.35 -0.21
CA LEU A 148 12.23 -9.91 -0.64
C LEU A 148 13.40 -9.01 -0.24
N ASN A 149 13.28 -7.70 -0.44
CA ASN A 149 14.29 -6.71 -0.06
C ASN A 149 14.47 -6.63 1.46
N ALA A 150 13.44 -6.95 2.24
CA ALA A 150 13.50 -7.00 3.71
C ALA A 150 14.05 -8.33 4.25
N GLY A 151 14.33 -9.32 3.38
CA GLY A 151 14.79 -10.64 3.79
C GLY A 151 13.71 -11.54 4.39
N MET A 152 12.43 -11.29 4.07
CA MET A 152 11.27 -12.03 4.57
C MET A 152 10.81 -13.13 3.60
N TRP A 153 10.10 -14.12 4.10
CA TRP A 153 9.29 -15.00 3.26
C TRP A 153 8.25 -14.17 2.52
N SER A 154 8.09 -14.36 1.21
CA SER A 154 7.19 -13.55 0.40
C SER A 154 6.17 -14.43 -0.33
N VAL A 155 4.89 -14.15 -0.13
CA VAL A 155 3.77 -14.89 -0.71
C VAL A 155 2.91 -13.95 -1.53
N GLY A 156 2.76 -14.29 -2.82
CA GLY A 156 1.81 -13.60 -3.71
C GLY A 156 0.40 -14.11 -3.51
N SER A 157 -0.56 -13.21 -3.31
CA SER A 157 -1.97 -13.54 -3.48
C SER A 157 -2.40 -13.21 -4.92
N GLY A 158 -2.89 -14.21 -5.63
CA GLY A 158 -3.45 -14.06 -6.97
C GLY A 158 -4.93 -14.42 -6.96
N ALA A 159 -5.72 -13.76 -7.80
CA ALA A 159 -7.07 -14.24 -8.10
C ALA A 159 -6.93 -15.58 -8.84
N ILE A 160 -7.24 -16.70 -8.17
CA ILE A 160 -7.61 -17.92 -8.87
C ILE A 160 -8.93 -17.57 -9.57
N ARG A 161 -8.91 -17.40 -10.89
CA ARG A 161 -10.15 -17.38 -11.67
C ARG A 161 -10.82 -18.74 -11.45
N GLN A 162 -11.85 -18.77 -10.61
CA GLN A 162 -12.83 -19.85 -10.64
C GLN A 162 -13.77 -19.61 -11.82
#